data_AF-A0A7S3SKK2-F1
#
_entry.id   AF-A0A7S3SKK2-F1
#
_cell.length_a   1.000
_cell.length_b   1.000
_cell.length_c   1.000
_cell.angle_alpha   90.00
_cell.angle_beta   90.00
_cell.angle_gamma   90.00
#
_symmetry.space_group_name_H-M   'P 1'
#
loop_
_entity.id
_entity.type
_entity.pdbx_description
1 polymer ?
#
loop_
_entity_poly.entity_id
_entity_poly.type
_entity_poly.pdbx_seq_one_letter_code
_entity_poly.pdbx_strand_id
1 'polypeptide(L)'
;MGVISRSGWALLDDSLSARFDGAAAQWDWVAAREPERLEAERAARAADGDPRCEQWARGGECEANRAFMQGACRAACGRAEARAAAVASEASGEALLRLDWYLFAAGLDYASALRDFAALSGPQPIPPRYAFGVWFSRWWPWADWEAAGLLREFEARGVPADVLVTDMDWHHTCYRRTYGNESEKSMDASHNWPCWSGFSFDKKYFPDPPAFLGWCKAAGVHNGLNLHFQSGLVKAEEDADRWEAFRAAMGLPPDAEYAAFDPLNRTYSSHFHTHVLAPLERLGVDFWWLDWQQGEHFFGGSETPEANPTFWLNYVYSTQPDGRATPASAQRRRLIMHRWGGLGNQRYPIGFSGDTKSTWESLAFQPGFTASAANVAFGYWSHDIGGFFDRVEPELYVRWVQLGSLSPVFRAHGFRDPLHERRFWLFDEAAFVAMRSALRLRAELVPHLYTAARAAYDGGPSPVRPLYHEWPGLQPAYDFGGEYLFGAGQSLAVAHLTRRSSSGLSWSPLGAVL
;
A
#
# COMPACT_ATOMS: atom_id res chain seq x y z
N MET A 1 20.03 4.14 -13.25
CA MET A 1 18.77 3.80 -13.94
C MET A 1 19.02 3.95 -15.42
N GLY A 2 19.08 2.85 -16.16
CA GLY A 2 18.97 2.89 -17.61
C GLY A 2 17.52 2.70 -17.98
N VAL A 3 16.92 3.66 -18.68
CA VAL A 3 15.65 3.44 -19.38
C VAL A 3 15.94 2.51 -20.55
N ILE A 4 15.13 1.46 -20.73
CA ILE A 4 15.21 0.59 -21.92
C ILE A 4 14.09 0.96 -22.87
N SER A 5 14.52 1.36 -24.07
CA SER A 5 13.72 1.43 -25.28
C SER A 5 13.93 0.15 -26.10
N ARG A 6 13.01 -0.14 -27.02
CA ARG A 6 12.93 -1.28 -27.94
C ARG A 6 14.18 -1.61 -28.78
N SER A 7 15.28 -0.85 -28.66
CA SER A 7 16.41 -0.79 -29.58
C SER A 7 17.80 -1.07 -28.99
N GLY A 8 17.94 -1.56 -27.75
CA GLY A 8 19.23 -2.01 -27.19
C GLY A 8 19.82 -1.11 -26.09
N TRP A 9 20.79 -1.65 -25.34
CA TRP A 9 21.10 -1.32 -23.93
C TRP A 9 22.36 -0.47 -23.74
N ALA A 10 22.45 0.21 -22.59
CA ALA A 10 23.68 0.81 -22.05
C ALA A 10 23.84 0.47 -20.55
N LEU A 11 25.06 0.08 -20.13
CA LEU A 11 25.42 -0.19 -18.74
C LEU A 11 26.02 1.10 -18.12
N LEU A 12 25.60 1.44 -16.90
CA LEU A 12 26.26 2.45 -16.06
C LEU A 12 26.61 1.78 -14.74
N ASP A 13 27.89 1.45 -14.59
CA ASP A 13 28.54 1.03 -13.35
C ASP A 13 29.34 2.22 -12.80
N ASP A 14 29.29 2.40 -11.49
CA ASP A 14 29.96 3.41 -10.67
C ASP A 14 31.49 3.22 -10.53
N SER A 15 32.03 2.12 -11.07
CA SER A 15 33.47 1.82 -11.09
C SER A 15 34.34 2.72 -11.98
N LEU A 16 33.75 3.67 -12.72
CA LEU A 16 34.39 4.42 -13.82
C LEU A 16 35.08 3.52 -14.89
N SER A 17 34.93 2.19 -14.79
CA SER A 17 35.58 1.19 -15.64
C SER A 17 34.82 -0.14 -15.56
N ALA A 18 33.89 -0.37 -16.48
CA ALA A 18 33.12 -1.61 -16.55
C ALA A 18 34.06 -2.83 -16.58
N ARG A 19 33.89 -3.76 -15.63
CA ARG A 19 34.58 -5.05 -15.62
C ARG A 19 33.64 -6.11 -16.15
N PHE A 20 34.02 -6.75 -17.25
CA PHE A 20 33.25 -7.82 -17.87
C PHE A 20 33.95 -9.17 -17.67
N ASP A 21 33.15 -10.22 -17.56
CA ASP A 21 33.63 -11.60 -17.56
C ASP A 21 33.95 -12.01 -19.01
N GLY A 22 35.09 -11.54 -19.54
CA GLY A 22 35.52 -11.77 -20.91
C GLY A 22 36.43 -10.66 -21.45
N ALA A 23 37.11 -10.91 -22.58
CA ALA A 23 37.97 -9.89 -23.19
C ALA A 23 37.12 -8.72 -23.74
N ALA A 24 37.41 -7.50 -23.31
CA ALA A 24 36.70 -6.27 -23.71
C ALA A 24 36.60 -6.06 -25.24
N ALA A 25 37.52 -6.66 -26.00
CA ALA A 25 37.53 -6.63 -27.47
C ALA A 25 36.36 -7.37 -28.16
N GLN A 26 35.42 -7.95 -27.39
CA GLN A 26 34.21 -8.55 -27.94
C GLN A 26 33.01 -7.57 -27.98
N TRP A 27 33.19 -6.32 -27.55
CA TRP A 27 32.10 -5.36 -27.33
C TRP A 27 32.40 -3.97 -27.93
N ASP A 28 32.48 -3.90 -29.27
CA ASP A 28 32.87 -2.71 -30.06
C ASP A 28 31.98 -1.46 -29.87
N TRP A 29 30.86 -1.57 -29.16
CA TRP A 29 29.85 -0.53 -28.95
C TRP A 29 29.87 0.10 -27.55
N VAL A 30 30.78 -0.33 -26.66
CA VAL A 30 30.98 0.29 -25.35
C VAL A 30 31.85 1.55 -25.49
N ALA A 31 31.25 2.73 -25.33
CA ALA A 31 31.98 4.00 -25.30
C ALA A 31 32.28 4.44 -23.85
N ALA A 32 33.54 4.74 -23.55
CA ALA A 32 33.92 5.34 -22.27
C ALA A 32 33.32 6.75 -22.12
N ARG A 33 32.91 7.13 -20.90
CA ARG A 33 32.48 8.51 -20.62
C ARG A 33 33.70 9.44 -20.66
N GLU A 34 33.62 10.52 -21.45
CA GLU A 34 34.67 11.55 -21.50
C GLU A 34 34.54 12.53 -20.31
N PRO A 35 35.52 12.57 -19.38
CA PRO A 35 35.46 13.37 -18.16
C PRO A 35 35.35 14.88 -18.41
N GLU A 36 35.94 15.38 -19.50
CA GLU A 36 36.02 16.80 -19.85
C GLU A 36 34.64 17.42 -20.13
N ARG A 37 33.71 16.62 -20.68
CA ARG A 37 32.33 17.05 -20.94
C ARG A 37 31.53 17.26 -19.66
N LEU A 38 31.82 16.47 -18.62
CA LEU A 38 31.17 16.58 -17.32
C LEU A 38 31.67 17.82 -16.56
N GLU A 39 32.95 18.17 -16.70
CA GLU A 39 33.52 19.39 -16.13
C GLU A 39 32.95 20.65 -16.79
N ALA A 40 32.75 20.64 -18.11
CA ALA A 40 32.12 21.74 -18.84
C ALA A 40 30.66 21.99 -18.41
N GLU A 41 29.88 20.92 -18.19
CA GLU A 41 28.49 21.01 -17.71
C GLU A 41 28.39 21.48 -16.24
N ARG A 42 29.40 21.16 -15.42
CA ARG A 42 29.54 21.67 -14.04
C ARG A 42 29.92 23.15 -14.00
N ALA A 43 30.82 23.59 -14.87
CA ALA A 43 31.22 24.99 -14.99
C ALA A 43 30.07 25.91 -15.42
N ALA A 44 29.18 25.42 -16.30
CA ALA A 44 28.02 26.17 -16.78
C ALA A 44 26.94 26.46 -15.72
N ARG A 45 26.94 25.75 -14.58
CA ARG A 45 25.99 25.94 -13.47
C ARG A 45 26.48 26.89 -12.37
N ALA A 46 27.67 27.49 -12.49
CA ALA A 46 28.44 27.97 -11.34
C ALA A 46 28.82 29.47 -11.29
N ALA A 47 28.11 30.39 -11.95
CA ALA A 47 28.45 31.82 -11.87
C ALA A 47 27.61 32.58 -10.83
N ASP A 48 28.25 33.00 -9.73
CA ASP A 48 27.73 34.02 -8.80
C ASP A 48 27.88 35.42 -9.40
N GLY A 49 27.01 36.37 -9.00
CA GLY A 49 26.97 37.71 -9.58
C GLY A 49 28.03 38.70 -9.06
N ASP A 50 28.70 38.39 -7.95
CA ASP A 50 29.74 39.24 -7.34
C ASP A 50 30.99 38.41 -6.97
N PRO A 51 32.21 38.87 -7.31
CA PRO A 51 33.45 38.16 -7.02
C PRO A 51 33.72 37.96 -5.52
N ARG A 52 33.03 38.68 -4.62
CA ARG A 52 33.19 38.58 -3.15
C ARG A 52 32.29 37.53 -2.52
N CYS A 53 31.40 36.90 -3.27
CA CYS A 53 30.45 35.90 -2.77
C CYS A 53 31.11 34.75 -1.98
N GLU A 54 32.28 34.27 -2.42
CA GLU A 54 33.05 33.24 -1.71
C GLU A 54 33.53 33.69 -0.32
N GLN A 55 33.94 34.96 -0.19
CA GLN A 55 34.43 35.49 1.08
C GLN A 55 33.28 35.64 2.09
N TRP A 56 32.14 36.16 1.64
CA TRP A 56 30.94 36.31 2.49
C TRP A 56 30.38 34.96 2.92
N ALA A 57 30.34 33.98 2.02
CA ALA A 57 29.89 32.63 2.34
C ALA A 57 30.77 31.97 3.43
N ARG A 58 32.09 32.14 3.39
CA ARG A 58 33.00 31.66 4.43
C ARG A 58 32.89 32.43 5.75
N GLY A 59 32.39 33.65 5.72
CA GLY A 59 32.17 34.50 6.89
C GLY A 59 30.85 34.23 7.64
N GLY A 60 30.02 33.30 7.16
CA GLY A 60 28.72 32.96 7.78
C GLY A 60 27.52 33.74 7.26
N GLU A 61 27.70 34.57 6.22
CA GLU A 61 26.62 35.43 5.69
C GLU A 61 25.49 34.64 5.02
N CYS A 62 25.71 33.37 4.65
CA CYS A 62 24.66 32.51 4.09
C CYS A 62 23.52 32.25 5.07
N GLU A 63 23.80 32.26 6.37
CA GLU A 63 22.80 32.14 7.43
C GLU A 63 22.38 33.51 7.96
N ALA A 64 23.34 34.40 8.20
CA ALA A 64 23.08 35.73 8.77
C ALA A 64 22.35 36.69 7.81
N ASN A 65 22.52 36.52 6.50
CA ASN A 65 21.99 37.42 5.47
C ASN A 65 21.41 36.66 4.25
N ARG A 66 20.64 35.62 4.57
CA ARG A 66 20.15 34.59 3.64
C ARG A 66 19.45 35.13 2.39
N ALA A 67 18.61 36.16 2.53
CA ALA A 67 17.83 36.70 1.42
C ALA A 67 18.71 37.33 0.32
N PHE A 68 19.74 38.09 0.70
CA PHE A 68 20.70 38.67 -0.24
C PHE A 68 21.57 37.58 -0.87
N MET A 69 22.07 36.66 -0.04
CA MET A 69 22.99 35.62 -0.49
C MET A 69 22.33 34.61 -1.45
N GLN A 70 21.05 34.28 -1.27
CA GLN A 70 20.31 33.43 -2.21
C GLN A 70 19.99 34.08 -3.56
N GLY A 71 20.02 35.42 -3.61
CA GLY A 71 19.83 36.22 -4.81
C GLY A 71 21.12 36.43 -5.61
N ALA A 72 22.21 36.81 -4.94
CA ALA A 72 23.46 37.24 -5.60
C ALA A 72 24.61 36.20 -5.55
N CYS A 73 24.60 35.32 -4.55
CA CYS A 73 25.74 34.46 -4.18
C CYS A 73 25.32 32.98 -3.97
N ARG A 74 24.35 32.53 -4.76
CA ARG A 74 23.70 31.22 -4.58
C ARG A 74 24.67 30.05 -4.71
N ALA A 75 25.62 30.13 -5.66
CA ALA A 75 26.60 29.07 -5.85
C ALA A 75 27.64 29.06 -4.72
N ALA A 76 28.05 30.22 -4.22
CA ALA A 76 28.95 30.32 -3.06
C ALA A 76 28.33 29.75 -1.77
N CYS A 77 27.03 30.00 -1.52
CA CYS A 77 26.36 29.39 -0.36
C CYS A 77 26.16 27.89 -0.49
N GLY A 78 25.78 27.40 -1.68
CA GLY A 78 25.70 25.95 -1.91
C GLY A 78 27.04 25.24 -1.71
N ARG A 79 28.17 25.89 -2.07
CA ARG A 79 29.52 25.35 -1.80
C ARG A 79 29.91 25.40 -0.32
N ALA A 80 29.51 26.44 0.42
CA ALA A 80 29.76 26.53 1.85
C ALA A 80 28.96 25.49 2.64
N GLU A 81 27.69 25.28 2.30
CA GLU A 81 26.81 24.23 2.88
C GLU A 81 27.35 22.83 2.55
N ALA A 82 27.77 22.59 1.31
CA ALA A 82 28.39 21.32 0.92
C ALA A 82 29.72 21.07 1.63
N ARG A 83 30.54 22.12 1.86
CA ARG A 83 31.77 22.00 2.67
C ARG A 83 31.48 21.73 4.13
N ALA A 84 30.48 22.37 4.73
CA ALA A 84 30.07 22.07 6.10
C ALA A 84 29.57 20.63 6.23
N ALA A 85 28.82 20.14 5.25
CA ALA A 85 28.39 18.74 5.16
C ALA A 85 29.57 17.77 4.93
N ALA A 86 30.57 18.15 4.13
CA ALA A 86 31.76 17.33 3.87
C ALA A 86 32.72 17.28 5.07
N VAL A 87 32.89 18.38 5.82
CA VAL A 87 33.68 18.39 7.05
C VAL A 87 33.00 17.56 8.15
N ALA A 88 31.66 17.53 8.15
CA ALA A 88 30.88 16.60 9.00
C ALA A 88 31.00 15.13 8.54
N SER A 89 31.18 14.86 7.23
CA SER A 89 31.40 13.50 6.70
C SER A 89 32.84 12.99 6.88
N GLU A 90 33.85 13.86 6.79
CA GLU A 90 35.26 13.51 7.04
C GLU A 90 35.52 13.12 8.51
N ALA A 91 34.76 13.67 9.46
CA ALA A 91 34.85 13.29 10.87
C ALA A 91 34.21 11.93 11.22
N SER A 92 33.45 11.33 10.30
CA SER A 92 32.66 10.11 10.57
C SER A 92 33.05 8.87 9.75
N GLY A 93 34.05 8.94 8.87
CA GLY A 93 34.50 7.80 8.08
C GLY A 93 33.44 7.37 7.05
N GLU A 94 33.55 7.93 5.85
CA GLU A 94 32.56 7.82 4.77
C GLU A 94 32.07 6.40 4.51
N ALA A 95 30.78 6.17 4.76
CA ALA A 95 30.04 5.07 4.19
C ALA A 95 29.93 5.29 2.67
N LEU A 96 30.74 4.59 1.90
CA LEU A 96 30.54 4.44 0.45
C LEU A 96 29.08 4.02 0.21
N LEU A 97 28.31 4.86 -0.49
CA LEU A 97 27.00 4.48 -1.03
C LEU A 97 27.22 3.29 -1.97
N ARG A 98 26.95 2.07 -1.48
CA ARG A 98 27.00 0.87 -2.33
C ARG A 98 25.71 0.80 -3.13
N LEU A 99 25.84 0.76 -4.45
CA LEU A 99 24.72 0.61 -5.36
C LEU A 99 24.76 -0.78 -6.01
N ASP A 100 23.81 -1.64 -5.63
CA ASP A 100 23.68 -2.97 -6.23
C ASP A 100 22.65 -2.94 -7.37
N TRP A 101 23.05 -3.38 -8.57
CA TRP A 101 22.16 -3.54 -9.73
C TRP A 101 21.77 -5.00 -9.93
N TYR A 102 20.47 -5.25 -10.08
CA TYR A 102 19.92 -6.57 -10.41
C TYR A 102 19.22 -6.49 -11.78
N LEU A 103 19.64 -7.31 -12.74
CA LEU A 103 19.09 -7.37 -14.10
C LEU A 103 18.52 -8.76 -14.39
N PHE A 104 17.24 -8.81 -14.75
CA PHE A 104 16.54 -10.04 -15.15
C PHE A 104 16.36 -10.04 -16.68
N ALA A 105 17.33 -10.59 -17.41
CA ALA A 105 17.38 -10.53 -18.87
C ALA A 105 16.70 -11.76 -19.52
N ALA A 106 15.37 -11.76 -19.56
CA ALA A 106 14.58 -12.86 -20.17
C ALA A 106 14.00 -12.53 -21.56
N GLY A 107 14.36 -11.39 -22.16
CA GLY A 107 13.81 -10.95 -23.44
C GLY A 107 12.29 -10.78 -23.39
N LEU A 108 11.56 -11.60 -24.12
CA LEU A 108 10.08 -11.64 -24.14
C LEU A 108 9.49 -12.70 -23.20
N ASP A 109 10.32 -13.51 -22.53
CA ASP A 109 9.87 -14.50 -21.54
C ASP A 109 9.68 -13.82 -20.17
N TYR A 110 8.63 -13.01 -20.06
CA TYR A 110 8.30 -12.29 -18.84
C TYR A 110 8.05 -13.22 -17.65
N ALA A 111 7.55 -14.44 -17.90
CA ALA A 111 7.33 -15.43 -16.86
C ALA A 111 8.65 -15.89 -16.24
N SER A 112 9.69 -16.13 -17.03
CA SER A 112 11.04 -16.43 -16.50
C SER A 112 11.61 -15.26 -15.70
N ALA A 113 11.52 -14.03 -16.20
CA ALA A 113 12.00 -12.85 -15.44
C ALA A 113 11.30 -12.71 -14.09
N LEU A 114 9.98 -12.93 -14.03
CA LEU A 114 9.22 -12.90 -12.78
C LEU A 114 9.57 -14.06 -11.83
N ARG A 115 9.88 -15.25 -12.36
CA ARG A 115 10.41 -16.37 -11.57
C ARG A 115 11.74 -16.04 -10.93
N ASP A 116 12.67 -15.49 -11.69
CA ASP A 116 13.98 -15.11 -11.19
C ASP A 116 13.87 -13.97 -10.17
N PHE A 117 12.99 -12.99 -10.43
CA PHE A 117 12.66 -11.95 -9.46
C PHE A 117 12.10 -12.52 -8.17
N ALA A 118 11.18 -13.49 -8.24
CA ALA A 118 10.61 -14.15 -7.07
C ALA A 118 11.61 -15.07 -6.36
N ALA A 119 12.57 -15.67 -7.07
CA ALA A 119 13.64 -16.46 -6.47
C ALA A 119 14.56 -15.59 -5.60
N LEU A 120 14.84 -14.35 -6.04
CA LEU A 120 15.62 -13.38 -5.27
C LEU A 120 14.80 -12.70 -4.16
N SER A 121 13.61 -12.20 -4.51
CA SER A 121 12.82 -11.31 -3.66
C SER A 121 11.70 -12.02 -2.90
N GLY A 122 11.56 -13.33 -3.03
CA GLY A 122 10.53 -14.15 -2.41
C GLY A 122 9.25 -14.29 -3.26
N PRO A 123 8.53 -15.41 -3.09
CA PRO A 123 7.32 -15.70 -3.86
C PRO A 123 6.15 -14.80 -3.45
N GLN A 124 5.07 -14.84 -4.24
CA GLN A 124 3.78 -14.25 -3.90
C GLN A 124 3.03 -15.21 -2.95
N PRO A 125 2.96 -14.97 -1.62
CA PRO A 125 2.30 -15.88 -0.70
C PRO A 125 0.83 -15.99 -1.05
N ILE A 126 0.26 -17.20 -0.97
CA ILE A 126 -1.16 -17.38 -1.27
C ILE A 126 -1.97 -16.78 -0.11
N PRO A 127 -2.82 -15.77 -0.35
CA PRO A 127 -3.70 -15.23 0.67
C PRO A 127 -4.64 -16.31 1.24
N PRO A 128 -5.23 -16.09 2.43
CA PRO A 128 -6.33 -16.92 2.89
C PRO A 128 -7.51 -16.84 1.90
N ARG A 129 -8.29 -17.92 1.79
CA ARG A 129 -9.33 -18.05 0.75
C ARG A 129 -10.36 -16.90 0.81
N TYR A 130 -10.74 -16.46 2.00
CA TYR A 130 -11.70 -15.36 2.19
C TYR A 130 -11.21 -14.04 1.58
N ALA A 131 -9.90 -13.85 1.39
CA ALA A 131 -9.37 -12.63 0.78
C ALA A 131 -9.81 -12.46 -0.68
N PHE A 132 -10.18 -13.56 -1.35
CA PHE A 132 -10.73 -13.54 -2.71
C PHE A 132 -12.25 -13.35 -2.74
N GLY A 133 -12.92 -13.29 -1.60
CA GLY A 133 -14.37 -13.07 -1.51
C GLY A 133 -14.79 -11.63 -1.78
N VAL A 134 -16.00 -11.28 -1.34
CA VAL A 134 -16.54 -9.92 -1.41
C VAL A 134 -16.27 -9.19 -0.10
N TRP A 135 -15.52 -8.09 -0.19
CA TRP A 135 -15.24 -7.24 0.96
C TRP A 135 -16.14 -6.01 0.95
N PHE A 136 -16.70 -5.70 2.12
CA PHE A 136 -17.36 -4.44 2.37
C PHE A 136 -16.59 -3.66 3.45
N SER A 137 -16.39 -2.39 3.17
CA SER A 137 -15.79 -1.43 4.08
C SER A 137 -16.44 -0.07 3.85
N ARG A 138 -16.38 0.78 4.85
CA ARG A 138 -16.69 2.19 4.71
C ARG A 138 -15.99 2.89 5.86
N TRP A 139 -15.33 4.00 5.59
CA TRP A 139 -14.97 4.91 6.66
C TRP A 139 -16.28 5.48 7.19
N TRP A 140 -16.80 4.89 8.26
CA TRP A 140 -18.07 5.26 8.81
C TRP A 140 -18.12 4.89 10.29
N PRO A 141 -18.79 5.73 11.09
CA PRO A 141 -18.95 5.51 12.50
C PRO A 141 -19.92 4.36 12.85
N TRP A 142 -19.65 3.14 12.41
CA TRP A 142 -20.46 1.96 12.72
C TRP A 142 -20.46 1.64 14.23
N ALA A 143 -21.64 1.45 14.79
CA ALA A 143 -21.82 0.67 16.01
C ALA A 143 -21.94 -0.83 15.70
N ASP A 144 -21.69 -1.68 16.70
CA ASP A 144 -21.79 -3.13 16.59
C ASP A 144 -23.16 -3.60 16.05
N TRP A 145 -24.26 -3.01 16.53
CA TRP A 145 -25.61 -3.33 16.10
C TRP A 145 -25.94 -2.85 14.67
N GLU A 146 -25.32 -1.78 14.20
CA GLU A 146 -25.46 -1.30 12.81
C GLU A 146 -24.71 -2.20 11.85
N ALA A 147 -23.48 -2.59 12.20
CA ALA A 147 -22.73 -3.61 11.47
C ALA A 147 -23.48 -4.94 11.48
N ALA A 148 -24.15 -5.27 12.60
CA ALA A 148 -25.01 -6.45 12.69
C ALA A 148 -26.21 -6.38 11.73
N GLY A 149 -26.86 -5.22 11.66
CA GLY A 149 -27.93 -4.95 10.70
C GLY A 149 -27.43 -5.05 9.27
N LEU A 150 -26.23 -4.52 8.99
CA LEU A 150 -25.63 -4.54 7.67
C LEU A 150 -25.46 -5.97 7.13
N LEU A 151 -24.85 -6.91 7.85
CA LEU A 151 -24.69 -8.27 7.28
C LEU A 151 -26.02 -9.02 7.17
N ARG A 152 -27.00 -8.74 8.04
CA ARG A 152 -28.37 -9.27 7.84
C ARG A 152 -28.98 -8.77 6.53
N GLU A 153 -28.70 -7.52 6.15
CA GLU A 153 -29.18 -6.97 4.88
C GLU A 153 -28.49 -7.62 3.67
N PHE A 154 -27.19 -7.93 3.77
CA PHE A 154 -26.46 -8.72 2.77
C PHE A 154 -27.10 -10.10 2.57
N GLU A 155 -27.32 -10.83 3.67
CA GLU A 155 -27.93 -12.15 3.68
C GLU A 155 -29.35 -12.12 3.10
N ALA A 156 -30.22 -11.24 3.62
CA ALA A 156 -31.61 -11.12 3.20
C ALA A 156 -31.77 -10.80 1.70
N ARG A 157 -30.76 -10.18 1.10
CA ARG A 157 -30.76 -9.77 -0.32
C ARG A 157 -30.01 -10.74 -1.22
N GLY A 158 -29.42 -11.80 -0.65
CA GLY A 158 -28.62 -12.79 -1.35
C GLY A 158 -27.40 -12.17 -2.03
N VAL A 159 -26.74 -11.23 -1.34
CA VAL A 159 -25.47 -10.63 -1.71
C VAL A 159 -24.38 -11.30 -0.88
N PRO A 160 -23.35 -11.92 -1.49
CA PRO A 160 -22.25 -12.52 -0.74
C PRO A 160 -21.45 -11.44 0.00
N ALA A 161 -20.99 -11.78 1.21
CA ALA A 161 -20.06 -11.00 2.00
C ALA A 161 -19.12 -11.99 2.70
N ASP A 162 -17.82 -11.79 2.53
CA ASP A 162 -16.79 -12.66 3.12
C ASP A 162 -15.91 -11.88 4.10
N VAL A 163 -15.79 -10.57 3.90
CA VAL A 163 -14.95 -9.68 4.72
C VAL A 163 -15.69 -8.39 5.04
N LEU A 164 -15.71 -8.03 6.32
CA LEU A 164 -16.10 -6.71 6.80
C LEU A 164 -14.85 -6.02 7.36
N VAL A 165 -14.47 -4.87 6.82
CA VAL A 165 -13.41 -4.05 7.40
C VAL A 165 -14.03 -2.94 8.24
N THR A 166 -13.80 -3.00 9.55
CA THR A 166 -14.17 -1.93 10.47
C THR A 166 -13.06 -0.89 10.47
N ASP A 167 -13.39 0.30 9.94
CA ASP A 167 -12.46 1.41 9.82
C ASP A 167 -12.20 2.11 11.18
N MET A 168 -11.48 3.22 11.19
CA MET A 168 -10.98 4.02 12.33
C MET A 168 -11.88 4.10 13.57
N ASP A 169 -13.19 4.11 13.35
CA ASP A 169 -14.22 4.26 14.36
C ASP A 169 -14.40 3.05 15.30
N TRP A 170 -13.62 1.97 15.13
CA TRP A 170 -13.56 0.89 16.12
C TRP A 170 -12.88 1.32 17.41
N HIS A 171 -11.96 2.30 17.36
CA HIS A 171 -11.30 2.89 18.52
C HIS A 171 -11.71 4.35 18.75
N HIS A 172 -11.19 4.94 19.83
CA HIS A 172 -11.42 6.35 20.15
C HIS A 172 -10.88 7.27 19.06
N THR A 173 -11.73 8.14 18.53
CA THR A 173 -11.33 9.16 17.53
C THR A 173 -11.76 10.56 17.98
N CYS A 174 -10.88 11.53 17.80
CA CYS A 174 -11.14 12.93 18.17
C CYS A 174 -12.43 13.47 17.51
N TYR A 175 -12.68 13.16 16.22
CA TYR A 175 -13.77 13.75 15.44
C TYR A 175 -15.16 13.24 15.82
N ARG A 176 -15.22 12.23 16.70
CA ARG A 176 -16.44 11.72 17.33
C ARG A 176 -16.65 12.30 18.73
N ARG A 177 -15.61 12.85 19.36
CA ARG A 177 -15.72 13.61 20.61
C ARG A 177 -16.27 15.03 20.37
N THR A 178 -16.28 15.48 19.12
CA THR A 178 -16.55 16.85 18.62
C THR A 178 -17.99 17.32 18.61
N TYR A 179 -18.96 16.48 18.96
CA TYR A 179 -20.34 16.97 19.16
C TYR A 179 -20.52 17.65 20.54
N GLY A 180 -19.43 18.08 21.19
CA GLY A 180 -19.42 18.90 22.41
C GLY A 180 -18.09 19.63 22.63
N ASN A 181 -18.21 20.92 22.98
CA ASN A 181 -17.22 21.96 23.35
C ASN A 181 -15.71 21.63 23.45
N GLU A 182 -14.93 22.40 22.68
CA GLU A 182 -13.63 23.04 22.96
C GLU A 182 -12.41 22.25 23.50
N SER A 183 -12.52 21.00 23.95
CA SER A 183 -11.37 20.21 24.44
C SER A 183 -10.48 19.62 23.33
N GLU A 184 -10.69 19.99 22.08
CA GLU A 184 -10.13 19.31 20.90
C GLU A 184 -8.89 19.97 20.29
N LYS A 185 -8.33 21.00 20.92
CA LYS A 185 -7.16 21.70 20.37
C LYS A 185 -5.81 21.19 20.90
N SER A 186 -5.79 20.23 21.82
CA SER A 186 -4.55 19.68 22.35
C SER A 186 -4.08 18.52 21.49
N MET A 187 -2.84 18.63 21.00
CA MET A 187 -2.14 17.51 20.37
C MET A 187 -1.90 16.39 21.40
N ASP A 188 -1.80 15.15 20.93
CA ASP A 188 -1.39 14.02 21.76
C ASP A 188 0.09 14.13 22.18
N ALA A 189 0.55 13.18 23.01
CA ALA A 189 1.93 13.12 23.49
C ALA A 189 2.98 12.98 22.36
N SER A 190 2.56 12.63 21.15
CA SER A 190 3.40 12.57 19.95
C SER A 190 3.34 13.84 19.10
N HIS A 191 2.67 14.90 19.58
CA HIS A 191 2.36 16.10 18.81
C HIS A 191 1.59 15.79 17.51
N ASN A 192 0.62 14.88 17.59
CA ASN A 192 -0.32 14.61 16.50
C ASN A 192 -1.76 14.89 16.96
N TRP A 193 -2.66 14.96 15.99
CA TRP A 193 -4.08 15.00 16.31
C TRP A 193 -4.53 13.60 16.80
N PRO A 194 -5.21 13.48 17.95
CA PRO A 194 -5.59 12.19 18.56
C PRO A 194 -6.76 11.50 17.84
N CYS A 195 -6.83 11.65 16.51
CA CYS A 195 -7.94 11.24 15.67
C CYS A 195 -7.73 9.88 15.02
N TRP A 196 -6.47 9.44 14.97
CA TRP A 196 -6.04 8.36 14.09
C TRP A 196 -5.49 7.18 14.87
N SER A 197 -4.61 7.40 15.85
CA SER A 197 -3.97 6.28 16.55
C SER A 197 -4.83 5.74 17.70
N GLY A 198 -5.12 4.44 17.69
CA GLY A 198 -5.83 3.77 18.77
C GLY A 198 -5.81 2.25 18.67
N PHE A 199 -5.78 1.58 19.84
CA PHE A 199 -5.66 0.11 19.94
C PHE A 199 -6.68 -0.52 20.90
N SER A 200 -7.70 0.26 21.26
CA SER A 200 -8.71 -0.05 22.25
C SER A 200 -10.08 0.17 21.64
N PHE A 201 -10.97 -0.82 21.75
CA PHE A 201 -12.33 -0.68 21.26
C PHE A 201 -13.05 0.44 22.00
N ASP A 202 -13.67 1.37 21.28
CA ASP A 202 -14.57 2.36 21.87
C ASP A 202 -15.85 1.65 22.34
N LYS A 203 -15.95 1.43 23.64
CA LYS A 203 -17.06 0.70 24.28
C LYS A 203 -18.41 1.37 24.13
N LYS A 204 -18.46 2.65 23.72
CA LYS A 204 -19.72 3.31 23.38
C LYS A 204 -20.37 2.71 22.14
N TYR A 205 -19.58 2.26 21.17
CA TYR A 205 -20.04 1.70 19.89
C TYR A 205 -19.87 0.19 19.82
N PHE A 206 -18.90 -0.35 20.55
CA PHE A 206 -18.62 -1.77 20.68
C PHE A 206 -18.61 -2.17 22.17
N PRO A 207 -19.76 -2.13 22.86
CA PRO A 207 -19.85 -2.48 24.29
C PRO A 207 -19.32 -3.88 24.58
N ASP A 208 -19.54 -4.83 23.66
CA ASP A 208 -19.04 -6.20 23.73
C ASP A 208 -18.31 -6.61 22.43
N PRO A 209 -17.02 -6.24 22.26
CA PRO A 209 -16.25 -6.59 21.07
C PRO A 209 -16.15 -8.10 20.81
N PRO A 210 -15.97 -8.98 21.83
CA PRO A 210 -16.06 -10.42 21.64
C PRO A 210 -17.38 -10.88 21.02
N ALA A 211 -18.52 -10.34 21.46
CA ALA A 211 -19.82 -10.66 20.87
C ALA A 211 -19.93 -10.19 19.41
N PHE A 212 -19.46 -8.97 19.12
CA PHE A 212 -19.43 -8.44 17.75
C PHE A 212 -18.60 -9.32 16.80
N LEU A 213 -17.35 -9.62 17.17
CA LEU A 213 -16.46 -10.46 16.37
C LEU A 213 -16.96 -11.91 16.26
N GLY A 214 -17.52 -12.44 17.35
CA GLY A 214 -18.17 -13.74 17.38
C GLY A 214 -19.36 -13.83 16.43
N TRP A 215 -20.16 -12.76 16.33
CA TRP A 215 -21.27 -12.67 15.40
C TRP A 215 -20.82 -12.61 13.93
N CYS A 216 -19.81 -11.79 13.61
CA CYS A 216 -19.21 -11.77 12.26
C CYS A 216 -18.78 -13.18 11.83
N LYS A 217 -18.05 -13.88 12.72
CA LYS A 217 -17.61 -15.26 12.48
C LYS A 217 -18.78 -16.23 12.31
N ALA A 218 -19.84 -16.11 13.11
CA ALA A 218 -21.04 -16.95 12.98
C ALA A 218 -21.77 -16.73 11.64
N ALA A 219 -21.73 -15.50 11.10
CA ALA A 219 -22.22 -15.17 9.77
C ALA A 219 -21.27 -15.61 8.63
N GLY A 220 -20.12 -16.23 8.94
CA GLY A 220 -19.11 -16.61 7.95
C GLY A 220 -18.29 -15.44 7.41
N VAL A 221 -18.32 -14.28 8.09
CA VAL A 221 -17.63 -13.06 7.68
C VAL A 221 -16.40 -12.83 8.54
N HIS A 222 -15.25 -12.66 7.90
CA HIS A 222 -14.00 -12.29 8.54
C HIS A 222 -13.96 -10.78 8.83
N ASN A 223 -13.35 -10.38 9.94
CA ASN A 223 -13.27 -8.97 10.32
C ASN A 223 -11.82 -8.47 10.35
N GLY A 224 -11.57 -7.39 9.61
CA GLY A 224 -10.31 -6.64 9.65
C GLY A 224 -10.49 -5.28 10.30
N LEU A 225 -9.48 -4.81 11.02
CA LEU A 225 -9.48 -3.49 11.66
C LEU A 225 -8.44 -2.57 11.02
N ASN A 226 -8.79 -1.29 10.82
CA ASN A 226 -7.85 -0.25 10.40
C ASN A 226 -6.92 0.16 11.55
N LEU A 227 -5.62 0.25 11.29
CA LEU A 227 -4.59 0.72 12.20
C LEU A 227 -3.86 1.93 11.61
N HIS A 228 -3.92 3.04 12.32
CA HIS A 228 -2.95 4.13 12.20
C HIS A 228 -2.07 4.11 13.45
N PHE A 229 -0.75 4.12 13.28
CA PHE A 229 0.19 3.91 14.40
C PHE A 229 1.09 5.11 14.65
N GLN A 230 0.77 6.26 14.06
CA GLN A 230 1.58 7.49 14.10
C GLN A 230 1.89 7.99 15.52
N SER A 231 0.98 7.79 16.48
CA SER A 231 1.09 8.33 17.84
C SER A 231 1.51 7.29 18.88
N GLY A 232 1.96 6.10 18.49
CA GLY A 232 2.33 5.07 19.45
C GLY A 232 1.17 4.67 20.37
N LEU A 233 1.49 4.18 21.57
CA LEU A 233 0.50 3.61 22.50
C LEU A 233 0.21 4.58 23.64
N VAL A 234 -1.07 4.92 23.80
CA VAL A 234 -1.59 5.72 24.92
C VAL A 234 -2.35 4.79 25.86
N LYS A 235 -2.19 4.99 27.18
CA LYS A 235 -2.96 4.28 28.20
C LYS A 235 -4.46 4.57 28.03
N ALA A 236 -5.26 3.52 27.93
CA ALA A 236 -6.71 3.58 27.88
C ALA A 236 -7.30 2.77 29.05
N GLU A 237 -8.38 3.26 29.65
CA GLU A 237 -9.02 2.61 30.80
C GLU A 237 -9.56 1.22 30.45
N GLU A 238 -10.12 1.08 29.25
CA GLU A 238 -10.76 -0.14 28.77
C GLU A 238 -9.80 -1.31 28.59
N ASP A 239 -8.50 -1.03 28.57
CA ASP A 239 -7.43 -1.99 28.28
C ASP A 239 -6.20 -1.81 29.19
N ALA A 240 -6.44 -1.33 30.41
CA ALA A 240 -5.40 -1.06 31.39
C ALA A 240 -4.44 -2.26 31.57
N ASP A 241 -4.95 -3.50 31.61
CA ASP A 241 -4.12 -4.70 31.74
C ASP A 241 -3.14 -4.88 30.58
N ARG A 242 -3.58 -4.57 29.35
CA ARG A 242 -2.73 -4.66 28.14
C ARG A 242 -1.65 -3.58 28.16
N TRP A 243 -2.04 -2.37 28.55
CA TRP A 243 -1.10 -1.26 28.77
C TRP A 243 -0.05 -1.61 29.82
N GLU A 244 -0.46 -2.05 31.01
CA GLU A 244 0.46 -2.34 32.11
C GLU A 244 1.45 -3.47 31.75
N ALA A 245 0.99 -4.51 31.05
CA ALA A 245 1.85 -5.56 30.55
C ALA A 245 2.89 -5.04 29.54
N PHE A 246 2.46 -4.22 28.58
CA PHE A 246 3.35 -3.60 27.61
C PHE A 246 4.36 -2.64 28.28
N ARG A 247 3.87 -1.76 29.16
CA ARG A 247 4.67 -0.78 29.91
C ARG A 247 5.77 -1.47 30.72
N ALA A 248 5.41 -2.51 31.47
CA ALA A 248 6.37 -3.29 32.26
C ALA A 248 7.40 -4.00 31.38
N ALA A 249 6.97 -4.58 30.26
CA ALA A 249 7.86 -5.25 29.31
C ALA A 249 8.84 -4.29 28.61
N MET A 250 8.41 -3.05 28.37
CA MET A 250 9.25 -1.98 27.85
C MET A 250 10.15 -1.31 28.90
N GLY A 251 9.99 -1.66 30.19
CA GLY A 251 10.74 -1.04 31.28
C GLY A 251 10.39 0.44 31.51
N LEU A 252 9.20 0.86 31.12
CA LEU A 252 8.74 2.24 31.31
C LEU A 252 8.38 2.52 32.79
N PRO A 253 8.50 3.77 33.27
CA PRO A 253 8.14 4.17 34.63
C PRO A 253 6.72 3.73 35.04
N PRO A 254 6.45 3.42 36.32
CA PRO A 254 5.12 3.03 36.80
C PRO A 254 3.99 4.04 36.52
N ASP A 255 4.34 5.31 36.42
CA ASP A 255 3.45 6.44 36.14
C ASP A 255 3.39 6.81 34.66
N ALA A 256 4.08 6.06 33.78
CA ALA A 256 3.99 6.31 32.34
C ALA A 256 2.57 6.04 31.83
N GLU A 257 2.06 6.96 31.02
CA GLU A 257 0.76 6.87 30.34
C GLU A 257 0.90 6.79 28.81
N TYR A 258 2.13 6.79 28.31
CA TYR A 258 2.43 6.88 26.89
C TYR A 258 3.73 6.15 26.53
N ALA A 259 3.74 5.52 25.36
CA ALA A 259 4.91 4.94 24.74
C ALA A 259 5.00 5.36 23.27
N ALA A 260 6.10 6.01 22.90
CA ALA A 260 6.33 6.48 21.54
C ALA A 260 6.34 5.35 20.52
N PHE A 261 5.88 5.65 19.30
CA PHE A 261 5.96 4.72 18.19
C PHE A 261 7.41 4.49 17.78
N ASP A 262 7.88 3.25 17.89
CA ASP A 262 9.26 2.89 17.55
C ASP A 262 9.30 1.54 16.81
N PRO A 263 8.81 1.47 15.57
CA PRO A 263 8.67 0.22 14.84
C PRO A 263 10.01 -0.39 14.41
N LEU A 264 11.11 0.37 14.44
CA LEU A 264 12.46 -0.11 14.11
C LEU A 264 13.11 -0.83 15.31
N ASN A 265 12.67 -0.50 16.52
CA ASN A 265 13.12 -1.16 17.73
C ASN A 265 12.44 -2.52 17.92
N ARG A 266 13.25 -3.58 17.81
CA ARG A 266 12.79 -4.96 17.94
C ARG A 266 12.05 -5.21 19.26
N THR A 267 12.48 -4.61 20.37
CA THR A 267 11.84 -4.77 21.68
C THR A 267 10.43 -4.17 21.65
N TYR A 268 10.31 -2.94 21.13
CA TYR A 268 9.01 -2.30 20.92
C TYR A 268 8.10 -3.17 20.05
N SER A 269 8.53 -3.53 18.83
CA SER A 269 7.69 -4.29 17.90
C SER A 269 7.26 -5.64 18.48
N SER A 270 8.17 -6.34 19.18
CA SER A 270 7.86 -7.64 19.77
C SER A 270 6.81 -7.53 20.87
N HIS A 271 6.99 -6.57 21.80
CA HIS A 271 6.04 -6.35 22.88
C HIS A 271 4.72 -5.77 22.39
N PHE A 272 4.75 -4.93 21.35
CA PHE A 272 3.56 -4.38 20.74
C PHE A 272 2.69 -5.49 20.14
N HIS A 273 3.28 -6.39 19.35
CA HIS A 273 2.55 -7.55 18.83
C HIS A 273 2.05 -8.48 19.93
N THR A 274 2.85 -8.71 20.97
CA THR A 274 2.51 -9.66 22.06
C THR A 274 1.39 -9.14 22.97
N HIS A 275 1.50 -7.88 23.41
CA HIS A 275 0.66 -7.33 24.47
C HIS A 275 -0.48 -6.46 23.93
N VAL A 276 -0.36 -5.93 22.71
CA VAL A 276 -1.39 -5.06 22.12
C VAL A 276 -2.20 -5.82 21.07
N LEU A 277 -1.57 -6.34 20.01
CA LEU A 277 -2.30 -6.96 18.89
C LEU A 277 -2.76 -8.39 19.16
N ALA A 278 -1.91 -9.25 19.75
CA ALA A 278 -2.26 -10.65 19.97
C ALA A 278 -3.53 -10.85 20.83
N PRO A 279 -3.81 -10.04 21.87
CA PRO A 279 -5.11 -10.07 22.54
C PRO A 279 -6.29 -9.81 21.58
N LEU A 280 -6.20 -8.82 20.70
CA LEU A 280 -7.26 -8.48 19.74
C LEU A 280 -7.45 -9.60 18.71
N GLU A 281 -6.36 -10.20 18.22
CA GLU A 281 -6.43 -11.38 17.34
C GLU A 281 -7.09 -12.58 18.05
N ARG A 282 -6.85 -12.77 19.36
CA ARG A 282 -7.54 -13.80 20.15
C ARG A 282 -9.03 -13.53 20.33
N LEU A 283 -9.45 -12.26 20.35
CA LEU A 283 -10.88 -11.90 20.38
C LEU A 283 -11.59 -12.24 19.07
N GLY A 284 -10.86 -12.30 17.95
CA GLY A 284 -11.41 -12.67 16.64
C GLY A 284 -11.09 -11.71 15.50
N VAL A 285 -10.16 -10.78 15.67
CA VAL A 285 -9.65 -9.97 14.54
C VAL A 285 -8.83 -10.87 13.61
N ASP A 286 -9.22 -10.94 12.34
CA ASP A 286 -8.62 -11.85 11.36
C ASP A 286 -7.38 -11.25 10.67
N PHE A 287 -7.36 -9.94 10.45
CA PHE A 287 -6.25 -9.25 9.80
C PHE A 287 -6.23 -7.74 10.13
N TRP A 288 -5.10 -7.11 9.77
CA TRP A 288 -4.87 -5.69 10.03
C TRP A 288 -4.77 -4.92 8.71
N TRP A 289 -5.56 -3.86 8.58
CA TRP A 289 -5.33 -2.83 7.58
C TRP A 289 -4.35 -1.84 8.17
N LEU A 290 -3.11 -1.88 7.67
CA LEU A 290 -2.10 -0.89 7.99
C LEU A 290 -2.41 0.33 7.12
N ASP A 291 -2.70 1.46 7.74
CA ASP A 291 -3.01 2.69 7.04
C ASP A 291 -2.20 3.85 7.65
N TRP A 292 -1.89 4.84 6.81
CA TRP A 292 -1.04 5.98 7.15
C TRP A 292 0.42 5.65 7.54
N GLN A 293 1.28 6.67 7.62
CA GLN A 293 2.76 6.56 7.68
C GLN A 293 3.39 5.65 6.60
N GLN A 294 2.74 5.57 5.45
CA GLN A 294 3.19 4.80 4.29
C GLN A 294 3.84 5.71 3.25
N GLY A 295 4.90 5.22 2.65
CA GLY A 295 5.70 5.91 1.63
C GLY A 295 7.00 5.15 1.37
N GLU A 296 7.81 5.64 0.43
CA GLU A 296 9.12 5.04 0.13
C GLU A 296 10.29 5.75 0.81
N HIS A 297 10.05 6.90 1.44
CA HIS A 297 11.12 7.82 1.82
C HIS A 297 11.26 8.06 3.33
N PHE A 298 10.18 8.18 4.13
CA PHE A 298 10.32 8.53 5.56
C PHE A 298 9.16 8.03 6.42
N PHE A 299 9.46 7.53 7.62
CA PHE A 299 8.49 7.45 8.72
C PHE A 299 8.21 8.87 9.23
N GLY A 300 6.93 9.23 9.40
CA GLY A 300 6.59 10.50 10.04
C GLY A 300 7.13 10.52 11.48
N GLY A 301 8.08 11.41 11.78
CA GLY A 301 8.65 11.56 13.12
C GLY A 301 9.84 10.65 13.46
N SER A 302 10.45 9.97 12.48
CA SER A 302 11.71 9.22 12.69
C SER A 302 12.91 9.93 12.05
N GLU A 303 14.03 10.00 12.77
CA GLU A 303 15.30 10.55 12.30
C GLU A 303 16.13 9.55 11.46
N THR A 304 15.54 8.46 10.95
CA THR A 304 16.22 7.45 10.11
C THR A 304 15.76 7.52 8.65
N PRO A 305 16.49 8.24 7.77
CA PRO A 305 16.20 8.39 6.34
C PRO A 305 16.26 7.10 5.51
N GLU A 306 16.87 6.03 6.01
CA GLU A 306 17.30 4.90 5.17
C GLU A 306 16.28 3.74 5.08
N ALA A 307 15.21 3.74 5.88
CA ALA A 307 14.25 2.65 5.92
C ALA A 307 12.95 3.01 5.18
N ASN A 308 12.59 2.24 4.15
CA ASN A 308 11.27 2.33 3.52
C ASN A 308 10.19 1.96 4.57
N PRO A 309 9.34 2.90 4.98
CA PRO A 309 8.45 2.69 6.11
C PRO A 309 7.38 1.64 5.81
N THR A 310 6.75 1.71 4.63
CA THR A 310 5.73 0.73 4.23
C THR A 310 6.30 -0.67 4.20
N PHE A 311 7.49 -0.84 3.60
CA PHE A 311 8.12 -2.14 3.49
C PHE A 311 8.41 -2.74 4.86
N TRP A 312 8.99 -1.94 5.75
CA TRP A 312 9.36 -2.38 7.08
C TRP A 312 8.13 -2.74 7.92
N LEU A 313 7.09 -1.91 7.89
CA LEU A 313 5.84 -2.20 8.60
C LEU A 313 5.20 -3.49 8.10
N ASN A 314 5.15 -3.69 6.78
CA ASN A 314 4.60 -4.91 6.22
C ASN A 314 5.39 -6.15 6.64
N TYR A 315 6.72 -6.05 6.69
CA TYR A 315 7.59 -7.09 7.21
C TYR A 315 7.29 -7.38 8.69
N VAL A 316 7.28 -6.36 9.55
CA VAL A 316 7.08 -6.52 11.00
C VAL A 316 5.71 -7.14 11.31
N TYR A 317 4.64 -6.60 10.71
CA TYR A 317 3.28 -7.07 10.95
C TYR A 317 3.00 -8.45 10.34
N SER A 318 3.66 -8.80 9.22
CA SER A 318 3.50 -10.13 8.62
C SER A 318 4.36 -11.20 9.30
N THR A 319 5.57 -10.87 9.73
CA THR A 319 6.50 -11.86 10.30
C THR A 319 6.29 -12.09 11.80
N GLN A 320 5.72 -11.13 12.52
CA GLN A 320 5.52 -11.17 13.98
C GLN A 320 6.85 -11.49 14.70
N PRO A 321 7.75 -10.50 14.84
CA PRO A 321 9.11 -10.70 15.35
C PRO A 321 9.17 -11.17 16.82
N ASP A 322 8.03 -11.22 17.51
CA ASP A 322 7.85 -11.75 18.86
C ASP A 322 7.94 -13.29 18.94
N GLY A 323 8.07 -13.99 17.80
CA GLY A 323 8.22 -15.44 17.78
C GLY A 323 6.92 -16.19 18.12
N ARG A 324 5.77 -15.51 18.20
CA ARG A 324 4.47 -16.17 18.43
C ARG A 324 3.94 -16.91 17.22
N ALA A 325 4.70 -16.94 16.13
CA ALA A 325 4.54 -17.89 15.04
C ALA A 325 4.78 -19.32 15.56
N THR A 326 3.84 -19.86 16.34
CA THR A 326 3.73 -21.27 16.66
C THR A 326 3.52 -22.08 15.37
N PRO A 327 3.87 -23.38 15.34
CA PRO A 327 3.53 -24.25 14.21
C PRO A 327 2.03 -24.22 13.85
N ALA A 328 1.14 -24.07 14.85
CA ALA A 328 -0.31 -23.94 14.64
C ALA A 328 -0.71 -22.60 13.99
N SER A 329 -0.08 -21.48 14.39
CA SER A 329 -0.28 -20.19 13.71
C SER A 329 0.45 -20.09 12.36
N ALA A 330 1.53 -20.85 12.16
CA ALA A 330 2.23 -20.95 10.88
C ALA A 330 1.41 -21.71 9.83
N GLN A 331 0.45 -22.54 10.25
CA GLN A 331 -0.54 -23.16 9.36
C GLN A 331 -1.61 -22.16 8.89
N ARG A 332 -1.79 -21.02 9.56
CA ARG A 332 -2.71 -19.96 9.13
C ARG A 332 -2.00 -18.99 8.19
N ARG A 333 -2.60 -18.77 7.03
CA ARG A 333 -2.13 -17.76 6.07
C ARG A 333 -2.48 -16.39 6.61
N ARG A 334 -1.45 -15.57 6.81
CA ARG A 334 -1.58 -14.21 7.29
C ARG A 334 -2.03 -13.30 6.16
N LEU A 335 -2.69 -12.22 6.54
CA LEU A 335 -3.14 -11.18 5.66
C LEU A 335 -2.88 -9.85 6.37
N ILE A 336 -2.39 -8.87 5.62
CA ILE A 336 -2.43 -7.47 5.99
C ILE A 336 -3.02 -6.69 4.81
N MET A 337 -3.38 -5.43 4.98
CA MET A 337 -3.72 -4.55 3.85
C MET A 337 -2.90 -3.28 3.95
N HIS A 338 -2.26 -2.85 2.86
CA HIS A 338 -1.37 -1.68 2.86
C HIS A 338 -1.22 -1.09 1.44
N ARG A 339 -0.65 0.11 1.34
CA ARG A 339 -0.32 0.74 0.05
C ARG A 339 0.94 0.13 -0.57
N TRP A 340 1.39 0.70 -1.70
CA TRP A 340 2.62 0.30 -2.36
C TRP A 340 3.86 0.53 -1.47
N GLY A 341 4.61 -0.55 -1.21
CA GLY A 341 5.83 -0.53 -0.40
C GLY A 341 7.13 -0.76 -1.19
N GLY A 342 7.09 -0.74 -2.52
CA GLY A 342 8.25 -1.01 -3.36
C GLY A 342 8.42 -2.48 -3.76
N LEU A 343 9.48 -2.76 -4.52
CA LEU A 343 9.82 -4.11 -5.01
C LEU A 343 10.14 -5.06 -3.85
N GLY A 344 9.65 -6.29 -3.92
CA GLY A 344 9.80 -7.30 -2.85
C GLY A 344 8.65 -7.28 -1.84
N ASN A 345 7.79 -6.27 -1.88
CA ASN A 345 6.66 -6.16 -0.97
C ASN A 345 5.53 -7.15 -1.28
N GLN A 346 5.56 -7.85 -2.43
CA GLN A 346 4.63 -8.94 -2.77
C GLN A 346 4.60 -10.09 -1.77
N ARG A 347 5.65 -10.19 -0.96
CA ARG A 347 5.74 -11.12 0.17
C ARG A 347 4.71 -10.85 1.26
N TYR A 348 4.01 -9.73 1.20
CA TYR A 348 3.01 -9.35 2.18
C TYR A 348 1.73 -8.95 1.43
N PRO A 349 0.83 -9.89 1.13
CA PRO A 349 -0.46 -9.55 0.56
C PRO A 349 -1.37 -8.93 1.62
N ILE A 350 -2.21 -7.96 1.30
CA ILE A 350 -2.61 -7.42 -0.01
C ILE A 350 -2.31 -5.92 -0.16
N GLY A 351 -2.07 -5.49 -1.39
CA GLY A 351 -1.92 -4.08 -1.74
C GLY A 351 -3.25 -3.36 -2.00
N PHE A 352 -3.28 -2.03 -1.85
CA PHE A 352 -4.38 -1.20 -2.36
C PHE A 352 -3.93 0.15 -2.95
N SER A 353 -4.74 0.70 -3.86
CA SER A 353 -4.43 1.92 -4.64
C SER A 353 -4.50 3.25 -3.90
N GLY A 354 -4.95 3.26 -2.65
CA GLY A 354 -5.30 4.50 -1.98
C GLY A 354 -6.61 5.12 -2.50
N ASP A 355 -6.83 6.34 -2.04
CA ASP A 355 -8.10 7.05 -2.11
C ASP A 355 -8.34 7.63 -3.50
N THR A 356 -9.33 7.10 -4.21
CA THR A 356 -9.69 7.55 -5.57
C THR A 356 -10.95 8.41 -5.59
N LYS A 357 -11.12 9.20 -6.65
CA LYS A 357 -12.39 9.94 -6.87
C LYS A 357 -13.41 9.04 -7.55
N SER A 358 -14.70 9.27 -7.29
CA SER A 358 -15.80 8.56 -7.96
C SER A 358 -16.04 9.12 -9.37
N THR A 359 -15.10 8.92 -10.30
CA THR A 359 -15.21 9.39 -11.70
C THR A 359 -14.93 8.32 -12.73
N TRP A 360 -15.41 8.53 -13.96
CA TRP A 360 -15.15 7.62 -15.09
C TRP A 360 -13.67 7.56 -15.47
N GLU A 361 -12.92 8.65 -15.33
CA GLU A 361 -11.47 8.68 -15.55
C GLU A 361 -10.75 7.80 -14.52
N SER A 362 -11.19 7.86 -13.27
CA SER A 362 -10.65 7.02 -12.19
C SER A 362 -10.93 5.55 -12.48
N LEU A 363 -12.15 5.21 -12.91
CA LEU A 363 -12.51 3.85 -13.33
C LEU A 363 -11.69 3.40 -14.55
N ALA A 364 -11.49 4.25 -15.56
CA ALA A 364 -10.75 3.92 -16.77
C ALA A 364 -9.26 3.63 -16.51
N PHE A 365 -8.69 4.19 -15.45
CA PHE A 365 -7.32 3.92 -15.03
C PHE A 365 -7.14 2.53 -14.39
N GLN A 366 -8.17 2.04 -13.67
CA GLN A 366 -8.04 0.85 -12.81
C GLN A 366 -7.64 -0.44 -13.54
N PRO A 367 -8.17 -0.81 -14.72
CA PRO A 367 -7.84 -2.10 -15.35
C PRO A 367 -6.36 -2.25 -15.68
N GLY A 368 -5.77 -1.25 -16.36
CA GLY A 368 -4.36 -1.29 -16.74
C GLY A 368 -3.42 -1.18 -15.55
N PHE A 369 -3.79 -0.34 -14.57
CA PHE A 369 -3.06 -0.25 -13.31
C PHE A 369 -3.08 -1.57 -12.52
N THR A 370 -4.24 -2.22 -12.43
CA THR A 370 -4.40 -3.52 -11.76
C THR A 370 -3.61 -4.62 -12.47
N ALA A 371 -3.67 -4.68 -13.81
CA ALA A 371 -2.94 -5.68 -14.58
C ALA A 371 -1.42 -5.48 -14.50
N SER A 372 -0.95 -4.23 -14.59
CA SER A 372 0.48 -3.91 -14.56
C SER A 372 1.17 -4.24 -13.24
N ALA A 373 0.44 -4.37 -12.12
CA ALA A 373 1.00 -4.84 -10.85
C ALA A 373 1.64 -6.25 -10.96
N ALA A 374 1.17 -7.08 -11.90
CA ALA A 374 1.77 -8.39 -12.18
C ALA A 374 3.21 -8.31 -12.71
N ASN A 375 3.64 -7.18 -13.29
CA ASN A 375 5.01 -7.00 -13.80
C ASN A 375 6.08 -6.99 -12.72
N VAL A 376 5.69 -6.85 -11.46
CA VAL A 376 6.58 -6.85 -10.30
C VAL A 376 6.12 -7.88 -9.27
N ALA A 377 5.43 -8.92 -9.74
CA ALA A 377 4.85 -9.97 -8.91
C ALA A 377 3.91 -9.44 -7.81
N PHE A 378 3.35 -8.23 -7.92
CA PHE A 378 2.45 -7.67 -6.91
C PHE A 378 0.99 -7.98 -7.28
N GLY A 379 0.70 -9.27 -7.50
CA GLY A 379 -0.53 -9.74 -8.14
C GLY A 379 -1.81 -9.64 -7.29
N TYR A 380 -1.71 -9.42 -5.99
CA TYR A 380 -2.85 -9.25 -5.09
C TYR A 380 -3.04 -7.78 -4.76
N TRP A 381 -3.84 -7.12 -5.60
CA TRP A 381 -4.10 -5.69 -5.53
C TRP A 381 -5.60 -5.43 -5.42
N SER A 382 -5.96 -4.46 -4.59
CA SER A 382 -7.32 -3.93 -4.45
C SER A 382 -7.38 -2.43 -4.78
N HIS A 383 -8.57 -1.93 -5.04
CA HIS A 383 -8.86 -0.51 -5.19
C HIS A 383 -10.26 -0.25 -4.64
N ASP A 384 -10.59 1.01 -4.36
CA ASP A 384 -11.88 1.37 -3.80
C ASP A 384 -12.96 1.29 -4.88
N ILE A 385 -13.74 0.21 -4.85
CA ILE A 385 -14.80 -0.02 -5.80
C ILE A 385 -15.89 1.03 -5.61
N GLY A 386 -16.12 1.80 -6.66
CA GLY A 386 -17.01 2.97 -6.65
C GLY A 386 -16.30 4.28 -6.32
N GLY A 387 -14.98 4.29 -6.12
CA GLY A 387 -14.22 5.44 -5.65
C GLY A 387 -14.27 5.62 -4.13
N PHE A 388 -13.36 6.40 -3.56
CA PHE A 388 -13.37 6.75 -2.14
C PHE A 388 -14.16 8.03 -1.87
N PHE A 389 -13.82 9.09 -2.60
CA PHE A 389 -14.45 10.40 -2.50
C PHE A 389 -15.63 10.54 -3.45
N ASP A 390 -16.49 11.52 -3.19
CA ASP A 390 -17.62 11.92 -4.02
C ASP A 390 -18.76 10.90 -4.07
N ARG A 391 -19.95 11.40 -4.40
CA ARG A 391 -21.13 10.57 -4.65
C ARG A 391 -20.92 9.82 -5.95
N VAL A 392 -21.01 8.50 -5.89
CA VAL A 392 -20.93 7.64 -7.09
C VAL A 392 -22.30 7.61 -7.78
N GLU A 393 -22.30 7.80 -9.10
CA GLU A 393 -23.51 7.67 -9.91
C GLU A 393 -23.81 6.19 -10.23
N PRO A 394 -25.09 5.79 -10.40
CA PRO A 394 -25.46 4.37 -10.48
C PRO A 394 -24.77 3.57 -11.58
N GLU A 395 -24.60 4.14 -12.78
CA GLU A 395 -23.96 3.46 -13.91
C GLU A 395 -22.49 3.21 -13.62
N LEU A 396 -21.78 4.26 -13.21
CA LEU A 396 -20.39 4.17 -12.77
C LEU A 396 -20.21 3.11 -11.69
N TYR A 397 -21.10 3.08 -10.69
CA TYR A 397 -20.95 2.12 -9.59
C TYR A 397 -21.14 0.68 -10.07
N VAL A 398 -22.14 0.41 -10.91
CA VAL A 398 -22.33 -0.92 -11.51
C VAL A 398 -21.11 -1.35 -12.32
N ARG A 399 -20.55 -0.46 -13.16
CA ARG A 399 -19.33 -0.78 -13.93
C ARG A 399 -18.14 -1.05 -13.03
N TRP A 400 -18.00 -0.31 -11.95
CA TRP A 400 -16.91 -0.53 -11.00
C TRP A 400 -17.08 -1.85 -10.25
N VAL A 401 -18.30 -2.23 -9.86
CA VAL A 401 -18.58 -3.52 -9.22
C VAL A 401 -18.32 -4.69 -10.19
N GLN A 402 -18.66 -4.54 -11.47
CA GLN A 402 -18.31 -5.50 -12.52
C GLN A 402 -16.79 -5.66 -12.67
N LEU A 403 -16.04 -4.55 -12.72
CA LEU A 403 -14.58 -4.56 -12.72
C LEU A 403 -14.00 -5.22 -11.47
N GLY A 404 -14.47 -4.83 -10.30
CA GLY A 404 -14.01 -5.37 -9.03
C GLY A 404 -14.25 -6.87 -8.91
N SER A 405 -15.35 -7.37 -9.47
CA SER A 405 -15.69 -8.81 -9.47
C SER A 405 -14.66 -9.62 -10.27
N LEU A 406 -13.99 -8.99 -11.24
CA LEU A 406 -12.92 -9.57 -12.05
C LEU A 406 -11.53 -8.99 -11.71
N SER A 407 -11.36 -8.35 -10.54
CA SER A 407 -10.06 -7.89 -10.05
C SER A 407 -9.40 -8.94 -9.12
N PRO A 408 -8.12 -8.85 -8.73
CA PRO A 408 -7.52 -9.80 -7.78
C PRO A 408 -8.27 -9.85 -6.44
N VAL A 409 -8.59 -8.68 -5.90
CA VAL A 409 -9.32 -8.51 -4.63
C VAL A 409 -10.50 -7.55 -4.86
N PHE A 410 -11.69 -7.93 -4.38
CA PHE A 410 -12.87 -7.07 -4.41
C PHE A 410 -12.99 -6.31 -3.08
N ARG A 411 -13.00 -4.98 -3.10
CA ARG A 411 -13.26 -4.15 -1.91
C ARG A 411 -14.11 -2.92 -2.22
N ALA A 412 -15.37 -2.94 -1.78
CA ALA A 412 -16.19 -1.73 -1.75
C ALA A 412 -15.80 -0.90 -0.54
N HIS A 413 -15.45 0.37 -0.77
CA HIS A 413 -15.00 1.29 0.27
C HIS A 413 -15.33 2.74 -0.11
N GLY A 414 -15.54 3.60 0.88
CA GLY A 414 -15.97 4.97 0.66
C GLY A 414 -15.79 5.85 1.90
N PHE A 415 -15.75 7.16 1.65
CA PHE A 415 -15.56 8.18 2.67
C PHE A 415 -16.74 8.32 3.64
N ARG A 416 -16.49 8.93 4.80
CA ARG A 416 -17.45 9.19 5.88
C ARG A 416 -18.47 10.30 5.61
N ASP A 417 -19.11 10.27 4.45
CA ASP A 417 -20.22 11.17 4.10
C ASP A 417 -21.49 10.34 3.86
N PRO A 418 -22.67 10.73 4.39
CA PRO A 418 -23.94 10.09 4.08
C PRO A 418 -24.23 9.93 2.58
N LEU A 419 -23.70 10.83 1.73
CA LEU A 419 -23.86 10.82 0.27
C LEU A 419 -22.86 9.90 -0.45
N HIS A 420 -21.81 9.43 0.23
CA HIS A 420 -20.77 8.55 -0.33
C HIS A 420 -21.05 7.08 0.00
N GLU A 421 -22.28 6.64 -0.26
CA GLU A 421 -22.74 5.29 0.06
C GLU A 421 -22.14 4.22 -0.87
N ARG A 422 -21.89 3.03 -0.33
CA ARG A 422 -21.40 1.85 -1.06
C ARG A 422 -22.28 0.61 -0.88
N ARG A 423 -23.33 0.66 -0.06
CA ARG A 423 -24.34 -0.40 0.03
C ARG A 423 -25.03 -0.58 -1.32
N PHE A 424 -24.91 -1.78 -1.88
CA PHE A 424 -25.35 -2.10 -3.25
C PHE A 424 -26.85 -1.90 -3.47
N TRP A 425 -27.68 -2.09 -2.44
CA TRP A 425 -29.14 -2.02 -2.50
C TRP A 425 -29.72 -0.62 -2.26
N LEU A 426 -28.88 0.41 -2.11
CA LEU A 426 -29.35 1.80 -2.04
C LEU A 426 -29.40 2.51 -3.40
N PHE A 427 -29.15 1.77 -4.47
CA PHE A 427 -29.32 2.19 -5.85
C PHE A 427 -30.64 1.65 -6.41
N ASP A 428 -31.05 2.12 -7.59
CA ASP A 428 -32.27 1.61 -8.22
C ASP A 428 -32.21 0.09 -8.46
N GLU A 429 -33.38 -0.53 -8.63
CA GLU A 429 -33.51 -1.99 -8.70
C GLU A 429 -32.67 -2.59 -9.83
N ALA A 430 -32.60 -1.92 -10.99
CA ALA A 430 -31.84 -2.41 -12.13
C ALA A 430 -30.33 -2.41 -11.84
N ALA A 431 -29.82 -1.33 -11.26
CA ALA A 431 -28.43 -1.24 -10.82
C ALA A 431 -28.12 -2.30 -9.75
N PHE A 432 -29.00 -2.47 -8.76
CA PHE A 432 -28.83 -3.47 -7.71
C PHE A 432 -28.78 -4.91 -8.26
N VAL A 433 -29.70 -5.25 -9.18
CA VAL A 433 -29.72 -6.58 -9.81
C VAL A 433 -28.43 -6.85 -10.60
N ALA A 434 -27.92 -5.84 -11.33
CA ALA A 434 -26.66 -5.95 -12.05
C ALA A 434 -25.47 -6.16 -11.09
N MET A 435 -25.36 -5.34 -10.03
CA MET A 435 -24.31 -5.48 -9.02
C MET A 435 -24.37 -6.84 -8.32
N ARG A 436 -25.55 -7.28 -7.89
CA ARG A 436 -25.72 -8.57 -7.22
C ARG A 436 -25.29 -9.73 -8.12
N SER A 437 -25.57 -9.65 -9.42
CA SER A 437 -25.16 -10.68 -10.38
C SER A 437 -23.62 -10.75 -10.49
N ALA A 438 -22.94 -9.60 -10.59
CA ALA A 438 -21.48 -9.54 -10.61
C ALA A 438 -20.86 -10.05 -9.29
N LEU A 439 -21.44 -9.70 -8.14
CA LEU A 439 -20.99 -10.16 -6.82
C LEU A 439 -21.16 -11.68 -6.63
N ARG A 440 -22.23 -12.27 -7.18
CA ARG A 440 -22.41 -13.73 -7.17
C ARG A 440 -21.39 -14.43 -8.06
N LEU A 441 -21.15 -13.89 -9.25
CA LEU A 441 -20.08 -14.39 -10.12
C LEU A 441 -18.72 -14.32 -9.43
N ARG A 442 -18.43 -13.24 -8.71
CA ARG A 442 -17.21 -13.14 -7.90
C ARG A 442 -17.06 -14.31 -6.94
N ALA A 443 -18.12 -14.63 -6.18
CA ALA A 443 -18.13 -15.75 -5.25
C ALA A 443 -17.91 -17.10 -5.95
N GLU A 444 -18.52 -17.29 -7.13
CA GLU A 444 -18.35 -18.48 -7.97
C GLU A 444 -16.93 -18.62 -8.54
N LEU A 445 -16.24 -17.51 -8.80
CA LEU A 445 -14.88 -17.47 -9.36
C LEU A 445 -13.76 -17.61 -8.32
N VAL A 446 -14.07 -17.65 -7.02
CA VAL A 446 -13.05 -17.84 -5.95
C VAL A 446 -12.15 -19.06 -6.20
N PRO A 447 -12.66 -20.25 -6.62
CA PRO A 447 -11.80 -21.39 -6.95
C PRO A 447 -10.81 -21.12 -8.09
N HIS A 448 -11.20 -20.35 -9.11
CA HIS A 448 -10.32 -19.97 -10.22
C HIS A 448 -9.19 -19.05 -9.75
N LEU A 449 -9.51 -18.03 -8.95
CA LEU A 449 -8.52 -17.13 -8.35
C LEU A 449 -7.57 -17.85 -7.41
N TYR A 450 -8.10 -18.74 -6.58
CA TYR A 450 -7.29 -19.48 -5.61
C TYR A 450 -6.34 -20.48 -6.28
N THR A 451 -6.77 -21.08 -7.39
CA THR A 451 -5.91 -21.91 -8.25
C THR A 451 -4.83 -21.06 -8.91
N ALA A 452 -5.17 -19.86 -9.39
CA ALA A 452 -4.19 -18.94 -9.98
C ALA A 452 -3.18 -18.45 -8.95
N ALA A 453 -3.63 -18.22 -7.71
CA ALA A 453 -2.79 -17.83 -6.59
C ALA A 453 -1.76 -18.92 -6.24
N ARG A 454 -2.15 -20.21 -6.36
CA ARG A 454 -1.21 -21.34 -6.25
C ARG A 454 -0.16 -21.30 -7.36
N ALA A 455 -0.59 -21.12 -8.61
CA ALA A 455 0.34 -21.00 -9.73
C ALA A 455 1.31 -19.83 -9.53
N ALA A 456 0.82 -18.66 -9.12
CA ALA A 456 1.64 -17.48 -8.83
C ALA A 456 2.70 -17.73 -7.73
N TYR A 457 2.33 -18.46 -6.68
CA TYR A 457 3.27 -18.86 -5.64
C TYR A 457 4.40 -19.77 -6.18
N ASP A 458 4.07 -20.67 -7.11
CA ASP A 458 5.02 -21.60 -7.75
C ASP A 458 5.90 -20.93 -8.83
N GLY A 459 5.85 -19.60 -8.96
CA GLY A 459 6.56 -18.87 -10.00
C GLY A 459 5.81 -18.79 -11.33
N GLY A 460 4.54 -19.17 -11.35
CA GLY A 460 3.62 -18.88 -12.44
C GLY A 460 3.18 -17.41 -12.44
N PRO A 461 2.33 -17.03 -13.42
CA PRO A 461 1.84 -15.68 -13.52
C PRO A 461 0.80 -15.35 -12.44
N SER A 462 0.64 -14.05 -12.15
CA SER A 462 -0.38 -13.53 -11.23
C SER A 462 -1.82 -13.82 -11.70
N PRO A 463 -2.81 -13.85 -10.79
CA PRO A 463 -4.21 -14.13 -11.13
C PRO A 463 -4.82 -13.16 -12.14
N VAL A 464 -4.42 -11.90 -12.10
CA VAL A 464 -4.72 -10.90 -13.12
C VAL A 464 -3.41 -10.43 -13.70
N ARG A 465 -3.31 -10.41 -15.03
CA ARG A 465 -2.07 -10.09 -15.73
C ARG A 465 -2.31 -9.48 -17.12
N PRO A 466 -1.39 -8.65 -17.62
CA PRO A 466 -1.53 -8.03 -18.93
C PRO A 466 -1.53 -9.06 -20.06
N LEU A 467 -2.18 -8.75 -21.18
CA LEU A 467 -2.21 -9.62 -22.37
C LEU A 467 -0.79 -9.92 -22.90
N TYR A 468 0.13 -8.96 -22.80
CA TYR A 468 1.50 -9.13 -23.29
C TYR A 468 2.34 -10.12 -22.48
N HIS A 469 1.88 -10.59 -21.30
CA HIS A 469 2.52 -11.72 -20.63
C HIS A 469 2.37 -13.02 -21.43
N GLU A 470 1.24 -13.19 -22.13
CA GLU A 470 0.96 -14.37 -22.94
C GLU A 470 1.37 -14.18 -24.40
N TRP A 471 1.16 -12.97 -24.93
CA TRP A 471 1.41 -12.65 -26.34
C TRP A 471 2.44 -11.51 -26.51
N PRO A 472 3.68 -11.68 -26.05
CA PRO A 472 4.67 -10.61 -26.03
C PRO A 472 5.13 -10.16 -27.42
N GLY A 473 4.93 -11.00 -28.45
CA GLY A 473 5.24 -10.69 -29.85
C GLY A 473 4.13 -9.95 -30.61
N LEU A 474 2.94 -9.77 -30.02
CA LEU A 474 1.81 -9.12 -30.68
C LEU A 474 1.66 -7.69 -30.16
N GLN A 475 1.86 -6.70 -31.04
CA GLN A 475 1.66 -5.28 -30.71
C GLN A 475 0.28 -4.97 -30.09
N PRO A 476 -0.83 -5.58 -30.56
CA PRO A 476 -2.15 -5.36 -29.93
C PRO A 476 -2.18 -5.66 -28.44
N ALA A 477 -1.38 -6.61 -27.94
CA ALA A 477 -1.34 -6.95 -26.51
C ALA A 477 -0.82 -5.80 -25.62
N TYR A 478 -0.12 -4.82 -26.20
CA TYR A 478 0.34 -3.60 -25.55
C TYR A 478 -0.61 -2.42 -25.79
N ASP A 479 -1.24 -2.37 -26.98
CA ASP A 479 -2.16 -1.28 -27.36
C ASP A 479 -3.46 -1.34 -26.53
N PHE A 480 -3.92 -2.55 -26.19
CA PHE A 480 -5.08 -2.80 -25.34
C PHE A 480 -4.71 -2.95 -23.86
N GLY A 481 -3.95 -1.98 -23.32
CA GLY A 481 -3.45 -2.02 -21.93
C GLY A 481 -4.51 -2.01 -20.83
N GLY A 482 -5.79 -1.78 -21.17
CA GLY A 482 -6.92 -1.89 -20.24
C GLY A 482 -7.59 -3.27 -20.24
N GLU A 483 -7.17 -4.19 -21.10
CA GLU A 483 -7.63 -5.57 -21.16
C GLU A 483 -6.59 -6.49 -20.51
N TYR A 484 -7.06 -7.58 -19.91
CA TYR A 484 -6.20 -8.47 -19.16
C TYR A 484 -6.71 -9.91 -19.14
N LEU A 485 -5.81 -10.83 -18.77
CA LEU A 485 -6.14 -12.22 -18.49
C LEU A 485 -6.53 -12.38 -17.02
N PHE A 486 -7.61 -13.13 -16.76
CA PHE A 486 -8.12 -13.41 -15.43
C PHE A 486 -8.12 -14.92 -15.12
N GLY A 487 -7.63 -15.29 -13.93
CA GLY A 487 -7.68 -16.65 -13.40
C GLY A 487 -6.61 -17.60 -13.96
N ALA A 488 -6.72 -18.87 -13.57
CA ALA A 488 -5.84 -19.97 -13.98
C ALA A 488 -6.37 -20.76 -15.18
N GLY A 489 -5.48 -21.47 -15.87
CA GLY A 489 -5.84 -22.40 -16.95
C GLY A 489 -6.25 -21.68 -18.23
N GLN A 490 -7.44 -21.99 -18.76
CA GLN A 490 -8.08 -21.18 -19.79
C GLN A 490 -8.47 -19.84 -19.17
N SER A 491 -7.52 -18.90 -19.19
CA SER A 491 -7.75 -17.56 -18.68
C SER A 491 -8.81 -16.85 -19.51
N LEU A 492 -9.67 -16.12 -18.82
CA LEU A 492 -10.68 -15.28 -19.45
C LEU A 492 -10.00 -13.99 -19.92
N ALA A 493 -10.16 -13.64 -21.19
CA ALA A 493 -9.79 -12.30 -21.65
C ALA A 493 -10.90 -11.34 -21.22
N VAL A 494 -10.55 -10.31 -20.47
CA VAL A 494 -11.52 -9.38 -19.90
C VAL A 494 -11.34 -7.99 -20.48
N ALA A 495 -12.38 -7.48 -21.12
CA ALA A 495 -12.48 -6.09 -21.57
C ALA A 495 -13.59 -5.36 -20.80
N HIS A 496 -13.24 -4.28 -20.10
CA HIS A 496 -14.18 -3.52 -19.26
C HIS A 496 -14.77 -2.31 -19.96
N LEU A 497 -16.07 -2.06 -19.71
CA LEU A 497 -16.73 -0.82 -20.10
C LEU A 497 -16.41 0.27 -19.07
N THR A 498 -15.41 1.09 -19.39
CA THR A 498 -14.92 2.17 -18.51
C THR A 498 -15.35 3.56 -18.98
N ARG A 499 -16.38 3.62 -19.84
CA ARG A 499 -16.98 4.86 -20.32
C ARG A 499 -18.50 4.75 -20.20
N ARG A 500 -19.13 5.90 -20.02
CA ARG A 500 -20.59 6.02 -19.98
C ARG A 500 -21.21 5.51 -21.28
N SER A 501 -22.33 4.79 -21.17
CA SER A 501 -23.08 4.33 -22.33
C SER A 501 -23.62 5.50 -23.16
N SER A 502 -23.43 5.45 -24.48
CA SER A 502 -23.95 6.44 -25.42
C SER A 502 -25.42 6.25 -25.79
N SER A 503 -26.00 5.07 -25.50
CA SER A 503 -27.38 4.69 -25.85
C SER A 503 -28.33 4.63 -24.65
N GLY A 504 -27.92 5.13 -23.48
CA GLY A 504 -28.64 4.99 -22.21
C GLY A 504 -28.19 3.76 -21.40
N LEU A 505 -28.67 3.64 -20.16
CA LEU A 505 -28.25 2.63 -19.16
C LEU A 505 -28.34 1.20 -19.71
N SER A 506 -27.22 0.69 -20.21
CA SER A 506 -27.10 -0.70 -20.65
C SER A 506 -26.52 -1.51 -19.50
N TRP A 507 -27.35 -2.20 -18.74
CA TRP A 507 -26.92 -3.01 -17.59
C TRP A 507 -26.32 -4.37 -18.00
N SER A 508 -25.73 -4.48 -19.20
CA SER A 508 -25.12 -5.72 -19.70
C SER A 508 -24.23 -6.36 -18.63
N PRO A 509 -24.41 -7.66 -18.33
CA PRO A 509 -23.93 -8.28 -17.09
C PRO A 509 -22.41 -8.24 -16.92
N LEU A 510 -21.63 -8.14 -17.99
CA LEU A 510 -20.18 -7.93 -18.00
C LEU A 510 -19.79 -7.27 -19.34
N GLY A 511 -18.57 -6.71 -19.42
CA GLY A 511 -17.95 -6.44 -20.73
C GLY A 511 -17.64 -7.74 -21.47
N ALA A 512 -17.06 -7.66 -22.67
CA ALA A 512 -16.74 -8.87 -23.44
C ALA A 512 -15.75 -9.73 -22.64
N VAL A 513 -16.21 -10.91 -22.22
CA VAL A 513 -15.39 -11.98 -21.68
C VAL A 513 -15.26 -13.00 -22.80
N LEU A 514 -14.07 -13.09 -23.40
CA LEU A 514 -13.78 -14.00 -24.53
C LEU A 514 -12.99 -15.21 -24.06
#